data_AF-A0AAE3TF93-F1
#
_entry.id   AF-A0AAE3TF93-F1
#
_cell.length_a   1.000
_cell.length_b   1.000
_cell.length_c   1.000
_cell.angle_alpha   90.00
_cell.angle_beta   90.00
_cell.angle_gamma   90.00
#
_symmetry.space_group_name_H-M   'P 1'
#
loop_
_entity.id
_entity.type
_entity.pdbx_description
1 polymer ?
#
loop_
_entity_poly.entity_id
_entity_poly.type
_entity_poly.pdbx_seq_one_letter_code
_entity_poly.pdbx_strand_id
1 'polypeptide(L)' 'MSDVFHYKLVLKKDSFNGFVCEECGEMTVEEYGRIKDGKQVCIDCAGK' A
#
# COMPACT_ATOMS: atom_id res chain seq x y z
N MET A 1 38.55 1.16 18.33
CA MET A 1 37.23 1.80 18.50
C MET A 1 36.68 1.96 17.10
N SER A 2 35.57 1.31 16.78
CA SER A 2 34.92 1.40 15.47
C SER A 2 34.11 2.69 15.39
N ASP A 3 34.23 3.40 14.27
CA ASP A 3 33.51 4.63 14.01
C ASP A 3 31.99 4.40 13.90
N VAL A 4 31.21 5.24 14.59
CA VAL A 4 29.75 5.21 14.52
C VAL A 4 29.33 6.08 13.33
N PHE A 5 28.81 5.45 12.29
CA PHE A 5 28.32 6.15 11.10
C PHE A 5 26.83 6.50 11.26
N HIS A 6 26.49 7.77 11.06
CA HIS A 6 25.10 8.21 11.02
C HIS A 6 24.49 7.96 9.63
N TYR A 7 23.81 6.83 9.51
CA TYR A 7 22.98 6.54 8.34
C TYR A 7 21.66 7.33 8.43
N LYS A 8 21.46 8.26 7.49
CA LYS A 8 20.16 8.95 7.34
C LYS A 8 19.15 7.99 6.72
N LEU A 9 18.33 7.38 7.56
CA LEU A 9 17.15 6.64 7.13
C LEU A 9 16.14 7.64 6.55
N VAL A 10 16.05 7.70 5.23
CA VAL A 10 14.99 8.45 4.56
C VAL A 10 13.73 7.62 4.72
N LEU A 11 12.89 7.99 5.69
CA LEU A 11 11.55 7.44 5.85
C LEU A 11 10.81 7.71 4.53
N LYS A 12 10.68 6.66 3.73
CA LYS A 12 9.86 6.69 2.53
C LYS A 12 8.47 7.08 3.02
N LYS A 13 7.94 8.20 2.51
CA LYS A 13 6.61 8.70 2.85
C LYS A 13 5.65 7.52 2.71
N ASP A 14 5.13 7.02 3.83
CA ASP A 14 4.26 5.87 3.77
C ASP A 14 3.09 6.22 2.84
N SER A 15 2.99 5.48 1.74
CA SER A 15 1.88 5.60 0.80
C SER A 15 0.65 4.93 1.40
N PHE A 16 0.22 5.37 2.59
CA PHE A 16 -1.04 5.00 3.22
C PHE A 16 -2.23 5.67 2.52
N ASN A 17 -2.15 5.92 1.21
CA ASN A 17 -3.36 6.27 0.49
C ASN A 17 -4.26 5.04 0.56
N GLY A 18 -5.37 5.18 1.27
CA GLY A 18 -6.45 4.20 1.26
C GLY A 18 -7.40 4.53 0.11
N PHE A 19 -7.78 3.53 -0.66
CA PHE A 19 -8.93 3.61 -1.55
C PHE A 19 -10.02 2.68 -1.00
N VAL A 20 -11.27 3.00 -1.32
CA VAL A 20 -12.40 2.12 -1.00
C VAL A 20 -12.55 1.16 -2.16
N CYS A 21 -12.50 -0.14 -1.90
CA CYS A 21 -12.73 -1.14 -2.94
C CYS A 21 -14.15 -1.03 -3.50
N GLU A 22 -14.26 -0.96 -4.82
CA GLU A 22 -15.56 -0.86 -5.51
C GLU A 22 -16.40 -2.14 -5.48
N GLU A 23 -15.82 -3.29 -5.10
CA GLU A 23 -16.53 -4.57 -4.96
C GLU A 23 -16.96 -4.88 -3.51
N CYS A 24 -16.03 -4.77 -2.56
CA CYS A 24 -16.26 -5.11 -1.15
C CYS A 24 -16.74 -3.92 -0.30
N GLY A 25 -16.48 -2.67 -0.74
CA GLY A 25 -16.74 -1.47 0.05
C GLY A 25 -15.78 -1.27 1.23
N GLU A 26 -14.77 -2.14 1.36
CA GLU A 26 -13.75 -2.04 2.41
C GLU A 26 -12.65 -1.06 2.03
N MET A 27 -12.15 -0.34 3.02
CA MET A 27 -11.03 0.59 2.84
C MET A 27 -9.73 -0.22 2.82
N THR A 28 -9.03 -0.22 1.69
CA THR A 28 -7.77 -0.93 1.47
C THR A 28 -6.70 0.05 1.02
N VAL A 29 -5.45 -0.17 1.40
CA VAL A 29 -4.34 0.70 1.00
C VAL A 29 -4.04 0.49 -0.49
N GLU A 30 -3.84 1.56 -1.25
CA GLU A 30 -3.56 1.55 -2.70
C GLU A 30 -2.41 0.62 -3.06
N GLU A 31 -1.39 0.51 -2.22
CA GLU A 31 -0.27 -0.45 -2.40
C GLU A 31 -0.71 -1.91 -2.42
N TYR A 32 -1.77 -2.26 -1.69
CA TYR A 32 -2.35 -3.61 -1.65
C TYR A 32 -3.55 -3.74 -2.58
N GLY A 33 -3.99 -2.64 -3.22
CA GLY A 33 -5.05 -2.65 -4.20
C GLY A 33 -4.61 -3.30 -5.50
N ARG A 34 -5.47 -4.11 -6.08
CA ARG A 34 -5.30 -4.58 -7.46
C ARG A 34 -6.30 -3.87 -8.37
N ILE A 35 -5.92 -3.73 -9.63
CA ILE A 35 -6.82 -3.21 -10.67
C ILE A 35 -7.43 -4.42 -11.39
N LYS A 36 -8.75 -4.58 -11.31
CA LYS A 36 -9.52 -5.61 -12.02
C LYS A 36 -10.62 -4.88 -12.82
N ASP A 37 -10.65 -5.08 -14.13
CA ASP A 37 -11.58 -4.38 -15.05
C ASP A 37 -11.58 -2.84 -14.93
N GLY A 38 -10.41 -2.24 -14.68
CA GLY A 38 -10.26 -0.78 -14.53
C GLY A 38 -10.77 -0.22 -13.21
N LYS A 39 -11.25 -1.08 -12.30
CA LYS A 39 -11.69 -0.72 -10.95
C LYS A 39 -10.64 -1.11 -9.93
N GLN A 40 -10.47 -0.25 -8.93
CA GLN A 40 -9.54 -0.47 -7.84
C GLN A 40 -10.23 -1.38 -6.82
N VAL A 41 -9.67 -2.59 -6.62
CA VAL A 41 -10.28 -3.64 -5.78
C VAL A 41 -9.33 -4.13 -4.69
N CYS A 42 -9.91 -4.54 -3.55
CA CYS A 42 -9.20 -5.11 -2.40
C CYS A 42 -8.47 -6.41 -2.82
N ILE A 43 -7.31 -6.72 -2.21
CA ILE A 43 -6.52 -7.92 -2.56
C ILE A 43 -7.35 -9.21 -2.46
N ASP A 44 -8.29 -9.25 -1.51
CA ASP A 44 -9.24 -10.33 -1.32
C ASP A 44 -10.23 -10.48 -2.50
N CYS A 45 -10.81 -9.37 -2.97
CA CYS A 45 -11.66 -9.37 -4.17
C CYS A 45 -10.89 -9.70 -5.44
N ALA A 46 -9.60 -9.34 -5.50
CA ALA A 46 -8.75 -9.72 -6.60
C ALA A 46 -8.43 -11.22 -6.64
N GLY A 47 -8.34 -11.86 -5.47
CA GLY A 47 -8.05 -13.29 -5.31
C GLY A 47 -9.26 -14.22 -5.44
N LYS A 48 -10.48 -13.67 -5.44
CA LYS A 48 -11.71 -14.39 -5.79
C LYS A 48 -11.88 -14.48 -7.31
#